data_AF-A0AA39YR40-F1
#
_entry.id   AF-A0AA39YR40-F1
#
_cell.length_a   1.000
_cell.length_b   1.000
_cell.length_c   1.000
_cell.angle_alpha   90.00
_cell.angle_beta   90.00
_cell.angle_gamma   90.00
#
_symmetry.space_group_name_H-M   'P 1'
#
loop_
_entity.id
_entity.type
_entity.pdbx_description
1 polymer ?
#
loop_
_entity_poly.entity_id
_entity_poly.type
_entity_poly.pdbx_seq_one_letter_code
_entity_poly.pdbx_strand_id
1 'polypeptide(L)' 'MQLKIRTLTGREIELDVEPTDKVAQIKEKVEEKEGIPPAQQRLIYGGKQMWVFTIHGKDEERRY' A
#
# COMPACT_ATOMS: atom_id res chain seq x y z
N MET A 1 15.84 -2.24 0.79
CA MET A 1 15.20 -3.56 0.55
C MET A 1 14.36 -3.43 -0.71
N GLN A 2 14.22 -4.49 -1.51
CA GLN A 2 13.36 -4.45 -2.70
C GLN A 2 12.11 -5.30 -2.48
N LEU A 3 10.95 -4.70 -2.75
CA LEU A 3 9.66 -5.38 -2.79
C LEU A 3 9.21 -5.52 -4.24
N LYS A 4 8.75 -6.73 -4.60
CA LYS A 4 8.03 -6.95 -5.86
C LYS A 4 6.55 -6.81 -5.62
N ILE A 5 5.92 -5.89 -6.35
CA ILE A 5 4.48 -5.66 -6.29
C ILE A 5 3.90 -6.11 -7.62
N ARG A 6 2.94 -7.04 -7.56
CA ARG A 6 2.17 -7.47 -8.72
C ARG A 6 0.86 -6.71 -8.78
N THR A 7 0.64 -5.98 -9.86
CA THR A 7 -0.59 -5.24 -10.09
C THR A 7 -1.71 -6.17 -10.56
N LEU A 8 -2.96 -5.72 -10.46
CA LEU A 8 -4.13 -6.48 -10.94
C LEU A 8 -4.12 -6.70 -12.46
N THR A 9 -3.39 -5.87 -13.21
CA THR A 9 -3.19 -6.03 -14.66
C THR A 9 -2.11 -7.05 -15.00
N GLY A 10 -1.48 -7.67 -13.98
CA GLY A 10 -0.47 -8.70 -14.16
C GLY A 10 0.94 -8.16 -14.39
N ARG A 11 1.17 -6.86 -14.25
CA ARG A 11 2.51 -6.27 -14.30
C ARG A 11 3.21 -6.42 -12.95
N GLU A 12 4.52 -6.60 -12.98
CA GLU A 12 5.34 -6.59 -11.77
C GLU A 12 6.16 -5.31 -11.74
N ILE A 13 6.11 -4.60 -10.62
CA ILE A 13 6.93 -3.42 -10.36
C ILE A 13 7.86 -3.70 -9.19
N GLU A 14 9.10 -3.23 -9.30
CA GLU A 14 10.07 -3.28 -8.21
C GLU A 14 10.04 -1.97 -7.43
N LEU A 15 9.89 -2.04 -6.12
CA LEU A 15 9.82 -0.89 -5.23
C LEU A 15 10.95 -0.95 -4.21
N ASP A 16 11.78 0.10 -4.18
CA ASP A 16 12.81 0.27 -3.17
C ASP A 16 12.21 0.86 -1.89
N VAL A 17 12.26 0.06 -0.83
CA VAL A 17 11.74 0.41 0.49
C VAL A 17 12.80 0.23 1.56
N GLU A 18 12.72 1.05 2.59
CA GLU A 18 13.49 0.87 3.81
C GLU A 18 12.72 -0.02 4.78
N PRO A 19 13.39 -0.83 5.62
CA PRO A 19 12.72 -1.65 6.63
C PRO A 19 11.97 -0.81 7.68
N THR A 20 12.26 0.48 7.76
CA THR A 20 11.60 1.48 8.60
C THR A 20 10.38 2.12 7.93
N ASP A 21 10.18 1.92 6.62
CA ASP A 21 9.06 2.50 5.89
C ASP A 21 7.73 1.91 6.37
N LYS A 22 6.78 2.79 6.65
CA LYS A 22 5.41 2.40 6.98
C LYS A 22 4.62 2.07 5.70
N VAL A 23 3.54 1.31 5.87
CA VAL A 23 2.60 0.99 4.77
C VAL A 23 2.10 2.24 4.04
N ALA A 24 1.91 3.37 4.75
CA ALA A 24 1.54 4.64 4.14
C ALA A 24 2.59 5.16 3.15
N GLN A 25 3.87 5.14 3.55
CA GLN A 25 4.99 5.56 2.68
C GLN A 25 5.16 4.61 1.49
N ILE A 26 4.95 3.31 1.69
CA ILE A 26 4.95 2.33 0.60
C ILE A 26 3.87 2.69 -0.43
N LYS A 27 2.66 3.07 0.02
CA LYS A 27 1.58 3.47 -0.87
C LYS A 27 1.89 4.75 -1.64
N GLU A 28 2.51 5.74 -1.02
CA GLU A 28 2.97 6.96 -1.71
C GLU A 28 3.98 6.62 -2.81
N LYS A 29 4.99 5.78 -2.51
CA LYS A 29 5.96 5.34 -3.53
C LYS A 29 5.32 4.56 -4.68
N VAL A 30 4.24 3.81 -4.40
CA VAL A 30 3.47 3.12 -5.46
C VAL A 30 2.67 4.12 -6.30
N GLU A 31 2.12 5.18 -5.69
CA GLU A 31 1.44 6.27 -6.41
C GLU A 31 2.39 6.97 -7.37
N GLU A 32 3.62 7.27 -6.93
CA GLU A 32 4.63 7.90 -7.80
C GLU A 32 4.97 7.05 -9.03
N LYS A 33 4.91 5.71 -8.92
CA LYS A 33 5.24 4.80 -10.03
C LYS A 33 4.06 4.49 -10.95
N GLU A 34 2.88 4.23 -10.39
CA GLU A 34 1.72 3.77 -11.15
C GLU A 34 0.67 4.88 -11.37
N GLY A 35 0.77 6.01 -10.65
CA GLY A 35 -0.21 7.10 -10.67
C GLY A 35 -1.53 6.76 -9.97
N ILE A 36 -1.56 5.71 -9.14
CA ILE A 36 -2.79 5.26 -8.45
C ILE A 36 -2.82 5.87 -7.05
N PRO A 37 -3.86 6.65 -6.67
CA PRO A 37 -3.96 7.25 -5.35
C PRO A 37 -3.90 6.21 -4.19
N PRO A 38 -3.21 6.50 -3.07
CA PRO A 38 -3.02 5.58 -1.92
C PRO A 38 -4.31 5.01 -1.33
N ALA A 39 -5.40 5.79 -1.40
CA ALA A 39 -6.73 5.40 -0.94
C ALA A 39 -7.37 4.31 -1.81
N GLN A 40 -7.03 4.26 -3.10
CA GLN A 40 -7.52 3.25 -4.04
C GLN A 40 -6.62 2.01 -4.09
N GLN A 41 -5.39 2.12 -3.58
CA GLN A 41 -4.45 0.99 -3.54
C GLN A 41 -4.85 -0.06 -2.48
N ARG A 42 -4.94 -1.32 -2.93
CA ARG A 42 -5.11 -2.51 -2.08
C ARG A 42 -3.84 -3.34 -2.09
N LEU A 43 -3.04 -3.23 -1.02
CA LEU A 43 -1.86 -4.06 -0.81
C LEU A 43 -2.29 -5.36 -0.11
N ILE A 44 -1.91 -6.51 -0.67
CA ILE A 44 -2.25 -7.84 -0.15
C ILE A 44 -0.97 -8.64 0.04
N TYR A 45 -0.79 -9.22 1.21
CA TYR A 45 0.35 -10.09 1.52
C TYR A 45 -0.12 -11.31 2.31
N GLY A 46 0.29 -12.51 1.87
CA GLY A 46 -0.11 -13.77 2.51
C GLY A 46 -1.63 -13.95 2.59
N GLY A 47 -2.38 -13.45 1.60
CA GLY A 47 -3.84 -13.49 1.59
C GLY A 47 -4.54 -12.51 2.53
N LYS A 48 -3.79 -11.65 3.24
CA LYS A 48 -4.35 -10.60 4.10
C LYS A 48 -4.10 -9.22 3.51
N GLN A 49 -5.14 -8.39 3.52
CA GLN A 49 -5.00 -7.00 3.13
C GLN A 49 -4.18 -6.26 4.19
N MET A 50 -3.14 -5.56 3.74
CA MET A 50 -2.36 -4.66 4.59
C MET A 50 -3.10 -3.35 4.75
N TRP A 51 -3.79 -3.21 5.87
CA TRP A 51 -4.33 -1.92 6.28
C TRP A 51 -3.18 -1.05 6.77
N VAL A 52 -3.21 0.24 6.43
CA VAL A 52 -2.47 1.21 7.22
C VAL A 52 -3.12 1.14 8.60
N PHE A 53 -2.45 0.50 9.56
CA PHE A 53 -2.83 0.62 10.96
C PHE A 53 -2.47 2.04 11.39
N THR A 54 -3.26 3.00 10.92
CA THR A 54 -3.33 4.28 11.57
C THR A 54 -3.93 3.97 12.93
N ILE A 55 -3.12 4.01 13.97
CA ILE A 55 -3.59 4.18 15.34
C ILE A 55 -4.22 5.57 15.41
N HIS A 56 -5.36 5.74 14.75
CA HIS A 56 -6.27 6.84 14.98
C HIS A 56 -7.21 6.32 16.05
N GLY A 57 -6.94 6.73 17.28
CA GLY A 57 -8.02 6.85 18.24
C GLY A 57 -9.06 7.78 17.61
N LYS A 58 -10.24 7.22 17.31
CA LYS A 58 -11.39 7.85 16.65
C LYS A 58 -11.11 8.32 15.23
N ASP A 59 -11.61 7.58 14.25
CA ASP A 59 -12.83 8.04 13.59
C ASP A 59 -13.48 6.87 12.82
N GLU A 60 -14.70 6.63 13.26
CA GLU A 60 -15.63 5.63 12.80
C GLU A 60 -16.36 6.21 11.59
N GLU A 61 -15.82 6.03 10.38
CA GLU A 61 -16.65 6.15 9.18
C GLU A 61 -16.12 5.28 8.04
N ARG A 62 -16.22 3.95 8.22
CA ARG A 62 -16.45 3.07 7.06
C ARG A 62 -17.93 3.10 6.74
N ARG A 63 -18.33 4.06 5.91
CA ARG A 63 -19.59 3.99 5.18
C ARG A 63 -19.36 3.18 3.89
N TYR A 64 -20.36 2.36 3.58
CA TYR A 64 -20.53 1.35 2.51
C TYR A 64 -20.11 -0.07 2.87
#